data_AF-A0A969B3B4-F1
#
_entry.id   AF-A0A969B3B4-F1
#
_cell.length_a   1.000
_cell.length_b   1.000
_cell.length_c   1.000
_cell.angle_alpha   90.00
_cell.angle_beta   90.00
_cell.angle_gamma   90.00
#
_symmetry.space_group_name_H-M   'P 1'
#
loop_
_entity.id
_entity.type
_entity.pdbx_description
1 polymer ?
#
loop_
_entity_poly.entity_id
_entity_poly.type
_entity_poly.pdbx_seq_one_letter_code
_entity_poly.pdbx_strand_id
1 'polypeptide(L)'
;MATSADSQPSSDRARLKAGLGAAKARDYAGAIAHLGQVQPGPHYDKAQMALVIALDKTGAMEAAIARCQALTQSADLDTCQWASNSLEKLQNRARSHQRPAPMADSPEPVSPPAPAPGTLETSAP
;
A
#
# COMPACT_ATOMS: atom_id res chain seq x y z
N MET A 1 17.02 -19.29 38.48
CA MET A 1 17.29 -19.03 37.05
C MET A 1 17.11 -20.36 36.33
N ALA A 2 15.98 -20.56 35.64
CA ALA A 2 15.65 -21.84 34.99
C ALA A 2 15.41 -21.62 33.49
N THR A 3 16.34 -22.16 32.72
CA THR A 3 16.24 -22.81 31.41
C THR A 3 14.86 -22.92 30.72
N SER A 4 14.80 -22.57 29.44
CA SER A 4 14.56 -23.51 28.31
C SER A 4 13.95 -22.81 27.10
N ALA A 5 14.72 -22.79 26.02
CA ALA A 5 14.42 -22.20 24.72
C ALA A 5 13.62 -23.14 23.79
N ASP A 6 12.60 -23.84 24.29
CA ASP A 6 11.90 -24.89 23.52
C ASP A 6 10.37 -24.80 23.69
N SER A 7 9.70 -23.97 22.88
CA SER A 7 8.22 -24.02 22.68
C SER A 7 7.66 -23.10 21.59
N GLN A 8 8.51 -22.34 20.88
CA GLN A 8 8.02 -21.25 20.02
C GLN A 8 7.23 -21.62 18.74
N PRO A 9 7.30 -22.83 18.11
CA PRO A 9 6.50 -23.11 16.91
C PRO A 9 4.98 -23.21 17.16
N SER A 10 4.57 -23.55 18.38
CA SER A 10 3.16 -23.59 18.78
C SER A 10 2.53 -22.20 18.86
N SER A 11 3.33 -21.19 19.21
CA SER A 11 2.87 -19.82 19.41
C SER A 11 2.61 -19.11 18.08
N ASP A 12 3.47 -19.27 17.08
CA ASP A 12 3.27 -18.65 15.76
C ASP A 12 2.08 -19.24 15.01
N ARG A 13 1.89 -20.56 15.10
CA ARG A 13 0.69 -21.22 14.56
C ARG A 13 -0.58 -20.76 15.28
N ALA A 14 -0.54 -20.62 16.60
CA ALA A 14 -1.65 -20.12 17.39
C ALA A 14 -1.98 -18.66 17.04
N ARG A 15 -0.96 -17.80 16.90
CA ARG A 15 -1.09 -16.40 16.46
C ARG A 15 -1.67 -16.30 15.05
N LEU A 16 -1.19 -17.10 14.11
CA LEU A 16 -1.77 -17.17 12.76
C LEU A 16 -3.26 -17.55 12.82
N LYS A 17 -3.60 -18.57 13.60
CA LYS A 17 -4.98 -19.04 13.73
C LYS A 17 -5.88 -18.01 14.42
N ALA A 18 -5.39 -17.36 15.47
CA ALA A 18 -6.09 -16.27 16.17
C ALA A 18 -6.30 -15.06 15.24
N GLY A 19 -5.26 -14.67 14.50
CA GLY A 19 -5.32 -13.58 13.53
C GLY A 19 -6.30 -13.85 12.39
N LEU A 20 -6.29 -15.07 11.83
CA LEU A 20 -7.28 -15.51 10.85
C LEU A 20 -8.70 -15.54 11.43
N GLY A 21 -8.84 -15.98 12.68
CA GLY A 21 -10.12 -15.98 13.39
C GLY A 21 -10.68 -14.57 13.54
N ALA A 22 -9.86 -13.63 14.01
CA ALA A 22 -10.20 -12.22 14.15
C ALA A 22 -10.57 -11.59 12.79
N ALA A 23 -9.79 -11.86 11.73
CA ALA A 23 -10.10 -11.39 10.38
C ALA A 23 -11.45 -11.91 9.87
N LYS A 24 -11.79 -13.17 10.14
CA LYS A 24 -13.11 -13.76 9.82
C LYS A 24 -14.23 -13.12 10.63
N ALA A 25 -13.97 -12.76 11.89
CA ALA A 25 -14.89 -12.02 12.75
C ALA A 25 -14.99 -10.53 12.38
N ARG A 26 -14.28 -10.06 11.34
CA ARG A 26 -14.11 -8.64 10.96
C ARG A 26 -13.44 -7.78 12.03
N ASP A 27 -12.81 -8.40 13.03
CA ASP A 27 -11.92 -7.72 13.96
C ASP A 27 -10.52 -7.60 13.32
N TYR A 28 -10.40 -6.64 12.41
CA TYR A 28 -9.15 -6.43 11.68
C TYR A 28 -8.05 -5.87 12.59
N ALA A 29 -8.39 -5.12 13.64
CA ALA A 29 -7.42 -4.60 14.59
C ALA A 29 -6.79 -5.74 15.41
N GLY A 30 -7.60 -6.66 15.94
CA GLY A 30 -7.12 -7.87 16.60
C GLY A 30 -6.34 -8.78 15.64
N ALA A 31 -6.79 -8.90 14.39
CA ALA A 31 -6.07 -9.65 13.37
C ALA A 31 -4.65 -9.11 13.15
N ILE A 32 -4.50 -7.79 13.01
CA ILE A 32 -3.20 -7.13 12.83
C ILE A 32 -2.29 -7.38 14.03
N ALA A 33 -2.82 -7.24 15.25
CA ALA A 33 -2.06 -7.44 16.48
C ALA A 33 -1.49 -8.87 16.60
N HIS A 34 -2.28 -9.88 16.21
CA HIS A 34 -1.83 -11.28 16.25
C HIS A 34 -0.90 -11.63 15.09
N LEU A 35 -1.22 -11.23 13.86
CA LEU A 35 -0.46 -11.58 12.66
C LEU A 35 0.89 -10.85 12.61
N GLY A 36 0.98 -9.63 13.16
CA GLY A 36 2.21 -8.84 13.20
C GLY A 36 3.28 -9.40 14.13
N GLN A 37 2.92 -10.29 15.07
CA GLN A 37 3.85 -10.94 15.99
C GLN A 37 4.38 -12.29 15.48
N VAL A 38 3.86 -12.78 14.36
CA VAL A 38 4.31 -14.04 13.78
C VAL A 38 5.76 -13.91 13.31
N GLN A 39 6.63 -14.78 13.80
CA GLN A 39 8.04 -14.77 13.43
C GLN A 39 8.30 -15.42 12.06
N PRO A 40 9.42 -15.08 11.39
CA PRO A 40 9.85 -15.72 10.16
C PRO A 40 9.88 -17.25 10.30
N GLY A 41 9.29 -17.96 9.35
CA GLY A 41 9.11 -19.41 9.41
C GLY A 41 8.09 -19.91 8.39
N PRO A 42 7.70 -21.20 8.45
CA PRO A 42 6.86 -21.86 7.43
C PRO A 42 5.43 -21.32 7.33
N HIS A 43 5.02 -20.45 8.25
CA HIS A 43 3.69 -19.84 8.30
C HIS A 43 3.75 -18.31 8.20
N TYR A 44 4.95 -17.75 8.06
CA TYR A 44 5.18 -16.32 8.05
C TYR A 44 4.55 -15.67 6.81
N ASP A 45 4.80 -16.20 5.61
CA ASP A 45 4.26 -15.61 4.38
C ASP A 45 2.74 -15.55 4.40
N LYS A 46 2.08 -16.66 4.79
CA LYS A 46 0.62 -16.70 4.96
C LYS A 46 0.12 -15.70 6.01
N ALA A 47 0.85 -15.52 7.11
CA ALA A 47 0.51 -14.53 8.13
C ALA A 47 0.62 -13.10 7.58
N GLN A 48 1.69 -12.79 6.83
CA GLN A 48 1.90 -11.49 6.22
C GLN A 48 0.86 -11.19 5.13
N MET A 49 0.48 -12.17 4.30
CA MET A 49 -0.61 -12.01 3.34
C MET A 49 -1.94 -11.65 4.04
N ALA A 50 -2.27 -12.36 5.12
CA ALA A 50 -3.48 -12.06 5.91
C ALA A 50 -3.40 -10.69 6.60
N LEU A 51 -2.21 -10.27 7.04
CA LEU A 51 -1.97 -8.95 7.63
C LEU A 51 -2.24 -7.84 6.62
N VAL A 52 -1.72 -7.96 5.40
CA VAL A 52 -1.97 -7.00 4.30
C VAL A 52 -3.46 -6.85 4.04
N ILE A 53 -4.21 -7.96 3.99
CA ILE A 53 -5.66 -7.92 3.79
C ILE A 53 -6.35 -7.18 4.95
N ALA A 54 -5.96 -7.45 6.19
CA ALA A 54 -6.52 -6.74 7.35
C ALA A 54 -6.20 -5.24 7.33
N LEU A 55 -5.00 -4.85 6.89
CA LEU A 55 -4.59 -3.46 6.71
C LEU A 55 -5.40 -2.76 5.59
N ASP A 56 -5.63 -3.42 4.44
CA ASP A 56 -6.52 -2.92 3.38
C ASP A 56 -7.93 -2.66 3.90
N LYS A 57 -8.47 -3.58 4.73
CA LYS A 57 -9.83 -3.45 5.29
C LYS A 57 -9.98 -2.36 6.34
N THR A 58 -8.90 -2.01 7.03
CA THR A 58 -8.90 -0.90 8.01
C THR A 58 -8.64 0.46 7.38
N GLY A 59 -8.30 0.50 6.08
CA GLY A 59 -7.90 1.73 5.41
C GLY A 59 -6.45 2.14 5.67
N ALA A 60 -5.66 1.30 6.34
CA ALA A 60 -4.22 1.50 6.58
C ALA A 60 -3.40 1.20 5.32
N MET A 61 -3.69 1.93 4.24
CA MET A 61 -3.23 1.61 2.88
C MET A 61 -1.71 1.75 2.73
N GLU A 62 -1.10 2.77 3.34
CA GLU A 62 0.36 2.95 3.38
C GLU A 62 1.08 1.74 4.02
N ALA A 63 0.56 1.27 5.15
CA ALA A 63 1.10 0.11 5.85
C ALA A 63 0.93 -1.18 5.03
N ALA A 64 -0.19 -1.33 4.32
CA ALA A 64 -0.44 -2.46 3.42
C ALA A 64 0.57 -2.46 2.25
N ILE A 65 0.82 -1.31 1.63
CA ILE A 65 1.78 -1.17 0.52
C ILE A 65 3.20 -1.52 0.98
N ALA A 66 3.65 -0.96 2.11
CA ALA A 66 4.98 -1.24 2.64
C ALA A 66 5.17 -2.74 2.93
N ARG A 67 4.13 -3.42 3.41
CA ARG A 67 4.15 -4.87 3.64
C ARG A 67 4.18 -5.67 2.34
N CYS A 68 3.39 -5.29 1.34
CA CYS A 68 3.47 -5.91 0.02
C CYS A 68 4.87 -5.75 -0.60
N GLN A 69 5.50 -4.57 -0.50
CA GLN A 69 6.86 -4.36 -1.01
C GLN A 69 7.86 -5.33 -0.39
N ALA A 70 7.81 -5.53 0.93
CA ALA A 70 8.66 -6.52 1.60
C ALA A 70 8.40 -7.95 1.08
N LEU A 71 7.14 -8.32 0.84
CA LEU A 71 6.78 -9.65 0.33
C LEU A 71 7.17 -9.87 -1.13
N THR A 72 7.31 -8.82 -1.95
CA THR A 72 7.85 -8.98 -3.32
C THR A 72 9.32 -9.39 -3.32
N GLN A 73 10.03 -9.20 -2.20
CA GLN A 73 11.41 -9.65 -2.03
C GLN A 73 11.51 -11.06 -1.43
N SER A 74 10.38 -11.71 -1.11
CA SER A 74 10.37 -13.09 -0.62
C SER A 74 10.90 -14.05 -1.68
N ALA A 75 11.62 -15.09 -1.24
CA ALA A 75 12.10 -16.18 -2.11
C ALA A 75 10.96 -17.07 -2.64
N ASP A 76 9.78 -17.00 -2.01
CA ASP A 76 8.59 -17.73 -2.41
C ASP A 76 7.92 -17.04 -3.60
N LEU A 77 7.88 -17.74 -4.75
CA LEU A 77 7.37 -17.20 -6.01
C LEU A 77 5.87 -16.88 -5.94
N ASP A 78 5.08 -17.74 -5.28
CA ASP A 78 3.65 -17.52 -5.09
C ASP A 78 3.37 -16.26 -4.27
N THR A 79 4.09 -16.08 -3.17
CA THR A 79 4.01 -14.90 -2.30
C THR A 79 4.47 -13.65 -3.03
N CYS A 80 5.58 -13.71 -3.77
CA CYS A 80 6.09 -12.60 -4.56
C CYS A 80 5.08 -12.16 -5.65
N GLN A 81 4.49 -13.12 -6.37
CA GLN A 81 3.50 -12.85 -7.40
C GLN A 81 2.21 -12.27 -6.80
N TRP A 82 1.72 -12.85 -5.70
CA TRP A 82 0.57 -12.33 -4.98
C TRP A 82 0.80 -10.92 -4.43
N ALA A 83 1.98 -10.66 -3.87
CA ALA A 83 2.35 -9.37 -3.33
C ALA A 83 2.42 -8.30 -4.41
N SER A 84 2.99 -8.65 -5.58
CA SER A 84 3.06 -7.75 -6.73
C SER A 84 1.66 -7.35 -7.24
N ASN A 85 0.76 -8.32 -7.39
CA ASN A 85 -0.63 -8.06 -7.80
C ASN A 85 -1.40 -7.22 -6.75
N SER A 86 -1.20 -7.54 -5.47
CA SER A 86 -1.83 -6.81 -4.36
C SER A 86 -1.32 -5.38 -4.27
N LEU A 87 -0.01 -5.17 -4.48
CA LEU A 87 0.63 -3.86 -4.49
C LEU A 87 0.06 -2.98 -5.62
N GLU A 88 -0.06 -3.51 -6.83
CA GLU A 88 -0.67 -2.77 -7.95
C GLU A 88 -2.10 -2.35 -7.63
N LYS A 89 -2.91 -3.25 -7.06
CA LYS A 89 -4.30 -2.95 -6.66
C LYS A 89 -4.38 -1.90 -5.56
N LEU A 90 -3.52 -1.99 -4.55
CA LEU A 90 -3.43 -1.01 -3.47
C LEU A 90 -2.98 0.36 -3.99
N GLN A 91 -1.99 0.41 -4.88
CA GLN A 91 -1.51 1.64 -5.49
C GLN A 91 -2.57 2.28 -6.41
N ASN A 92 -3.27 1.48 -7.21
CA ASN A 92 -4.35 1.97 -8.06
C ASN A 92 -5.49 2.56 -7.22
N ARG A 93 -5.84 1.90 -6.11
CA ARG A 93 -6.79 2.43 -5.13
C ARG A 93 -6.29 3.71 -4.49
N ALA A 94 -5.03 3.75 -4.06
CA ALA A 94 -4.42 4.95 -3.48
C ALA A 94 -4.48 6.12 -4.46
N ARG A 95 -4.07 5.93 -5.73
CA ARG A 95 -4.19 6.95 -6.78
C ARG A 95 -5.63 7.37 -7.04
N SER A 96 -6.57 6.45 -7.03
CA SER A 96 -7.99 6.75 -7.25
C SER A 96 -8.58 7.60 -6.11
N HIS A 97 -8.15 7.36 -4.87
CA HIS A 97 -8.53 8.17 -3.70
C HIS A 97 -7.72 9.48 -3.59
N GLN A 98 -6.52 9.51 -4.17
CA GLN A 98 -5.65 10.67 -4.20
C GLN A 98 -5.88 11.57 -5.41
N ARG A 99 -6.71 11.20 -6.38
CA ARG A 99 -7.16 12.14 -7.41
C ARG A 99 -7.87 13.26 -6.66
N PRO A 100 -7.23 14.43 -6.47
CA PRO A 100 -7.98 15.57 -6.04
C PRO A 100 -9.06 15.71 -7.11
N ALA A 101 -10.29 16.07 -6.74
CA ALA A 101 -11.16 16.69 -7.75
C ALA A 101 -10.25 17.67 -8.51
N PRO A 102 -10.15 17.62 -9.87
CA PRO A 102 -9.39 18.63 -10.57
C PRO A 102 -9.93 19.94 -10.04
N MET A 103 -9.13 20.62 -9.20
CA MET A 103 -9.48 21.94 -8.74
C MET A 103 -9.64 22.69 -10.04
N ALA A 104 -10.86 23.15 -10.23
CA ALA A 104 -11.20 24.20 -11.15
C ALA A 104 -10.42 25.45 -10.71
N ASP A 105 -9.12 25.41 -10.92
CA ASP A 105 -8.22 26.55 -10.89
C ASP A 105 -7.21 26.27 -11.99
N SER A 106 -7.68 26.45 -13.22
CA SER A 106 -6.84 27.01 -14.25
C SER A 106 -6.37 28.38 -13.74
N PRO A 107 -5.10 28.60 -13.43
CA PRO A 107 -4.49 29.76 -14.03
C PRO A 107 -4.41 29.40 -15.51
N GLU A 108 -5.30 30.00 -16.32
CA GLU A 108 -4.95 30.19 -17.72
C GLU A 108 -3.49 30.65 -17.76
N PRO A 109 -2.60 30.03 -18.54
CA PRO A 109 -1.46 30.79 -19.01
C PRO A 109 -2.09 31.90 -19.84
N VAL A 110 -2.30 33.07 -19.21
CA VAL A 110 -2.56 34.32 -19.92
C VAL A 110 -1.37 34.51 -20.82
N SER A 111 -1.50 33.94 -22.02
CA SER A 111 -0.65 34.24 -23.14
C SER A 111 -0.74 35.76 -23.25
N PRO A 112 0.38 36.49 -23.18
CA PRO A 112 0.32 37.92 -23.44
C PRO A 112 -0.36 38.09 -24.81
N PRO A 113 -1.31 39.02 -24.95
CA PRO A 113 -1.93 39.25 -26.24
C PRO A 113 -0.81 39.50 -27.25
N ALA A 114 -0.74 38.65 -28.27
CA ALA A 114 0.12 38.89 -29.41
C ALA A 114 -0.15 40.31 -29.92
N PRO A 115 0.88 41.16 -30.12
CA PRO A 115 0.67 42.41 -30.83
C PRO A 115 0.21 42.05 -32.24
N ALA A 116 -1.01 42.49 -32.60
CA ALA A 116 -1.54 42.32 -33.94
C ALA A 116 -0.60 42.97 -34.98
N PRO A 117 -0.47 42.38 -36.19
CA PRO A 117 0.34 42.94 -37.26
C PRO A 117 -0.40 44.07 -37.99
N GLY A 118 0.35 45.11 -38.39
CA GLY A 118 -0.09 46.26 -39.19
C GLY A 118 -0.30 47.52 -38.32
N THR A 119 0.24 48.70 -38.60
CA THR A 119 0.63 49.33 -39.87
C THR A 119 1.44 50.58 -39.53
N LEU A 120 2.55 50.86 -40.21
CA LEU A 120 3.12 52.20 -40.51
C LEU A 120 4.45 51.94 -41.24
N GLU A 121 4.46 51.82 -42.56
CA GLU A 121 4.53 52.92 -43.52
C GLU A 121 5.82 53.77 -43.39
N THR A 122 6.56 53.74 -44.50
CA THR A 122 7.69 54.54 -44.95
C THR A 122 7.92 55.90 -44.27
N SER A 123 9.19 56.21 -43.93
CA SER A 123 9.96 57.26 -44.65
C SER A 123 11.21 57.66 -43.87
N ALA A 124 12.33 57.56 -44.59
CA ALA A 124 13.57 58.26 -44.31
C ALA A 124 13.38 59.79 -44.41
N PRO A 125 14.35 60.56 -43.90
CA PRO A 125 15.38 61.05 -44.83
C PRO A 125 16.81 60.70 -44.43
#